data_AF-A0A9N9DMR6-F1
#
_entry.id   AF-A0A9N9DMR6-F1
#
_cell.length_a   1.000
_cell.length_b   1.000
_cell.length_c   1.000
_cell.angle_alpha   90.00
_cell.angle_beta   90.00
_cell.angle_gamma   90.00
#
_symmetry.space_group_name_H-M   'P 1'
#
loop_
_entity.id
_entity.type
_entity.pdbx_description
1 polymer ?
#
loop_
_entity_poly.entity_id
_entity_poly.type
_entity_poly.pdbx_seq_one_letter_code
_entity_poly.pdbx_strand_id
1 'polypeptide(L)'
;MVLSSDTRGEDGECKSFGHEPNRPAVRSGTYKTPKSQCKGGEDLEKDILRISDEEGTYFNTIQKFKQKFDTLITDFFYIDNTKTILIRSNEQVWKSDDEGYSWELIKELKGVKVLAMIQNQYFKEHAYSTQDNGGNWKQLDDYVRICSWALDTNFVVDDKKFIFCQSYKNKRGSQKSFINNPLQLWSSHDFGNSKTTVSDDIVGFTTFEQYMVVAEAFTILKSVTSSIILHVTTSPQVTPSPQNQWGNILKSNSNGTDFVQSLEFANRNELGFVDFEKMKGIKGIALANIVDNVDELNMGGTKKKLKTKITFNDGKQQDGCSLHLHGYTERPKPHDAFSSLSAVGLMMGVGNVGDHLTSYSDGDTFLTRDAGKTWVEVRKGAHLYEFGDQGAILIMVDDEGPTNRYSLNAGKTWQEHNFTQPTERVRVHAIATYPSGISNKFLLHGSYEGDRDKEVIVYLDLSPKLPNKLPTFISRIFSGIPIPTSRSGYQYSPLSQDDHGENHLEVSLDDYN
;
A
#
# COMPACT_ATOMS: atom_id res chain seq x y z
N MET A 1 -15.29 13.57 4.19
CA MET A 1 -15.25 15.04 4.04
C MET A 1 -16.59 15.57 4.52
N VAL A 2 -16.65 16.29 5.64
CA VAL A 2 -17.90 16.90 6.14
C VAL A 2 -18.01 18.26 5.48
N LEU A 3 -19.07 18.45 4.68
CA LEU A 3 -19.48 19.75 4.17
C LEU A 3 -20.18 20.47 5.32
N SER A 4 -19.48 21.33 6.08
CA SER A 4 -20.17 22.28 6.96
C SER A 4 -20.33 23.61 6.25
N SER A 5 -21.54 24.16 6.32
CA SER A 5 -21.87 25.50 5.91
C SER A 5 -21.32 26.50 6.94
N ASP A 6 -20.54 27.49 6.49
CA ASP A 6 -20.15 28.63 7.34
C ASP A 6 -21.41 29.39 7.80
N THR A 7 -21.45 29.77 9.08
CA THR A 7 -22.41 30.76 9.60
C THR A 7 -21.69 32.05 9.99
N ARG A 8 -22.40 33.17 9.81
CA ARG A 8 -21.90 34.53 10.07
C ARG A 8 -21.75 34.76 11.57
N GLY A 9 -20.54 35.07 12.04
CA GLY A 9 -20.32 35.60 13.39
C GLY A 9 -20.94 37.00 13.56
N GLU A 10 -21.22 37.41 14.80
CA GLU A 10 -21.79 38.73 15.13
C GLU A 10 -20.93 39.92 14.64
N ASP A 11 -19.64 39.67 14.39
CA ASP A 11 -18.62 40.59 13.85
C ASP A 11 -18.49 40.54 12.30
N GLY A 12 -19.17 39.60 11.64
CA GLY A 12 -19.08 39.40 10.18
C GLY A 12 -17.86 38.61 9.71
N GLU A 13 -17.07 38.03 10.61
CA GLU A 13 -15.95 37.14 10.27
C GLU A 13 -16.38 35.68 10.04
N CYS A 14 -15.63 34.95 9.20
CA CYS A 14 -15.81 33.51 9.01
C CYS A 14 -15.47 32.77 10.33
N LYS A 15 -16.44 32.14 10.99
CA LYS A 15 -16.21 31.29 12.16
C LYS A 15 -16.52 29.83 11.84
N SER A 16 -15.63 28.93 12.25
CA SER A 16 -15.87 27.48 12.16
C SER A 16 -16.97 27.08 13.15
N PHE A 17 -17.97 26.33 12.68
CA PHE A 17 -19.02 25.83 13.57
C PHE A 17 -18.53 24.56 14.29
N GLY A 18 -18.37 24.65 15.61
CA GLY A 18 -18.40 23.56 16.57
C GLY A 18 -17.29 22.50 16.48
N HIS A 19 -16.38 22.52 17.45
CA HIS A 19 -15.64 21.32 17.84
C HIS A 19 -16.59 20.42 18.63
N GLU A 20 -16.91 19.22 18.14
CA GLU A 20 -17.49 18.17 18.99
C GLU A 20 -16.45 17.84 20.09
N PRO A 21 -16.80 17.87 21.39
CA PRO A 21 -15.84 17.70 22.49
C PRO A 21 -15.08 16.37 22.47
N ASN A 22 -15.62 15.34 21.80
CA ASN A 22 -15.08 13.98 21.79
C ASN A 22 -14.40 13.57 20.46
N ARG A 23 -14.08 14.52 19.56
CA ARG A 23 -13.45 14.21 18.27
C ARG A 23 -11.95 14.52 18.30
N PRO A 24 -11.05 13.59 17.89
CA PRO A 24 -9.62 13.86 17.87
C PRO A 24 -9.30 15.02 16.92
N ALA A 25 -8.31 15.84 17.30
CA ALA A 25 -7.87 17.04 16.59
C ALA A 25 -7.21 16.71 15.24
N VAL A 26 -8.02 16.30 14.27
CA VAL A 26 -7.64 16.27 12.86
C VAL A 26 -8.12 17.59 12.27
N ARG A 27 -7.20 18.37 11.66
CA ARG A 27 -7.55 19.63 10.97
C ARG A 27 -8.53 19.34 9.84
N SER A 28 -9.83 19.37 10.11
CA SER A 28 -10.85 19.46 9.08
C SER A 28 -10.90 20.92 8.62
N GLY A 29 -10.25 21.21 7.50
CA GLY A 29 -10.34 22.53 6.87
C GLY A 29 -11.76 22.79 6.37
N THR A 30 -12.29 23.98 6.65
CA THR A 30 -13.47 24.54 5.97
C THR A 30 -13.00 25.36 4.76
N TYR A 31 -13.75 25.34 3.66
CA TYR A 31 -13.46 26.15 2.47
C TYR A 31 -14.56 27.19 2.26
N LYS A 32 -14.16 28.41 1.88
CA LYS A 32 -15.08 29.51 1.61
C LYS A 32 -15.80 29.27 0.29
N THR A 33 -17.13 29.18 0.30
CA THR A 33 -17.89 29.05 -0.96
C THR A 33 -17.99 30.39 -1.71
N PRO A 34 -18.13 30.39 -3.05
CA PRO A 34 -18.28 31.63 -3.84
C PRO A 34 -19.49 32.50 -3.47
N LYS A 35 -20.46 31.95 -2.74
CA LYS A 35 -21.67 32.66 -2.27
C LYS A 35 -21.52 33.20 -0.84
N SER A 36 -20.39 32.95 -0.16
CA SER A 36 -20.16 33.40 1.21
C SER A 36 -19.90 34.91 1.26
N GLN A 37 -20.68 35.62 2.09
CA GLN A 37 -20.51 37.06 2.32
C GLN A 37 -19.63 37.38 3.54
N CYS A 38 -19.03 36.37 4.18
CA CYS A 38 -18.19 36.53 5.36
C CYS A 38 -16.85 37.19 5.01
N LYS A 39 -16.30 38.04 5.89
CA LYS A 39 -14.97 38.66 5.73
C LYS A 39 -13.90 37.79 6.41
N GLY A 40 -12.69 37.72 5.83
CA GLY A 40 -11.59 36.86 6.31
C GLY A 40 -11.46 35.50 5.59
N GLY A 41 -10.47 34.71 6.03
CA GLY A 41 -10.02 33.44 5.45
C GLY A 41 -8.54 33.47 5.02
N GLU A 42 -7.81 32.35 5.16
CA GLU A 42 -6.47 32.20 4.58
C GLU A 42 -6.61 31.90 3.09
N ASP A 43 -6.03 32.75 2.25
CA ASP A 43 -6.04 32.56 0.79
C ASP A 43 -4.98 31.53 0.39
N LEU A 44 -5.41 30.28 0.27
CA LEU A 44 -4.60 29.16 -0.18
C LEU A 44 -4.39 29.15 -1.70
N GLU A 45 -4.97 30.10 -2.45
CA GLU A 45 -4.73 30.29 -3.89
C GLU A 45 -3.63 31.33 -4.17
N LYS A 46 -2.99 31.89 -3.14
CA LYS A 46 -1.80 32.74 -3.30
C LYS A 46 -0.69 31.98 -4.00
N ASP A 47 -0.02 32.64 -4.94
CA ASP A 47 1.14 32.10 -5.64
C ASP A 47 2.15 31.54 -4.62
N ILE A 48 2.47 30.26 -4.74
CA ILE A 48 3.48 29.62 -3.90
C ILE A 48 4.85 30.23 -4.27
N LEU A 49 5.56 30.75 -3.28
CA LEU A 49 6.94 31.24 -3.45
C LEU A 49 7.81 30.11 -4.01
N ARG A 50 8.27 30.29 -5.25
CA ARG A 50 9.24 29.41 -5.89
C ARG A 50 10.59 29.56 -5.18
N ILE A 51 11.27 28.45 -4.95
CA ILE A 51 12.66 28.45 -4.48
C ILE A 51 13.47 29.23 -5.52
N SER A 52 14.20 30.26 -5.08
CA SER A 52 15.17 30.99 -5.89
C SER A 52 16.58 30.62 -5.47
N ASP A 53 17.54 30.79 -6.36
CA ASP A 53 18.94 30.90 -5.92
C ASP A 53 19.15 32.15 -5.06
N GLU A 54 20.35 32.31 -4.50
CA GLU A 54 20.75 33.49 -3.71
C GLU A 54 20.66 34.80 -4.53
N GLU A 55 20.55 34.71 -5.86
CA GLU A 55 20.43 35.84 -6.80
C GLU A 55 18.96 36.15 -7.20
N GLY A 56 17.99 35.38 -6.69
CA GLY A 56 16.56 35.63 -6.95
C GLY A 56 16.03 35.04 -8.26
N THR A 57 16.80 34.20 -8.95
CA THR A 57 16.38 33.51 -10.18
C THR A 57 15.51 32.31 -9.82
N TYR A 58 14.26 32.31 -10.27
CA TYR A 58 13.36 31.18 -10.08
C TYR A 58 13.79 29.99 -10.95
N PHE A 59 14.02 28.84 -10.34
CA PHE A 59 14.24 27.61 -11.09
C PHE A 59 13.00 27.33 -11.94
N ASN A 60 13.19 27.20 -13.26
CA ASN A 60 12.17 26.67 -14.18
C ASN A 60 12.52 25.22 -14.59
N THR A 61 13.54 24.64 -13.98
CA THR A 61 14.06 23.30 -14.26
C THR A 61 13.92 22.44 -13.03
N ILE A 62 13.59 21.16 -13.22
CA ILE A 62 13.57 20.16 -12.16
C ILE A 62 14.95 20.18 -11.49
N GLN A 63 15.00 20.38 -10.18
CA GLN A 63 16.26 20.30 -9.46
C GLN A 63 16.61 18.84 -9.24
N LYS A 64 17.89 18.51 -9.41
CA LYS A 64 18.40 17.17 -9.20
C LYS A 64 19.73 17.18 -8.49
N PHE A 65 19.81 16.42 -7.39
CA PHE A 65 21.02 16.23 -6.61
C PHE A 65 21.30 14.75 -6.49
N LYS A 66 22.57 14.38 -6.33
CA LYS A 66 22.98 12.99 -6.19
C LYS A 66 23.76 12.83 -4.90
N GLN A 67 23.37 11.85 -4.11
CA GLN A 67 24.19 11.32 -3.03
C GLN A 67 24.73 9.97 -3.46
N LYS A 68 26.06 9.85 -3.54
CA LYS A 68 26.75 8.59 -3.85
C LYS A 68 27.04 7.85 -2.54
N PHE A 69 26.90 6.54 -2.59
CA PHE A 69 27.23 5.63 -1.51
C PHE A 69 28.21 4.59 -2.05
N ASP A 70 29.37 4.47 -1.41
CA ASP A 70 30.44 3.57 -1.87
C ASP A 70 30.17 2.09 -1.60
N THR A 71 29.01 1.78 -1.01
CA THR A 71 28.50 0.41 -0.82
C THR A 71 27.01 0.36 -1.09
N LEU A 72 26.45 -0.85 -1.07
CA LEU A 72 25.01 -1.08 -1.03
C LEU A 72 24.34 -0.43 0.19
N ILE A 73 23.17 0.14 -0.03
CA ILE A 73 22.23 0.61 1.00
C ILE A 73 21.48 -0.61 1.52
N THR A 74 21.61 -0.85 2.81
CA THR A 74 20.99 -2.01 3.48
C THR A 74 19.70 -1.65 4.19
N ASP A 75 19.57 -0.41 4.67
CA ASP A 75 18.34 0.11 5.29
C ASP A 75 18.03 1.50 4.71
N PHE A 76 16.76 1.72 4.39
CA PHE A 76 16.21 3.01 3.95
C PHE A 76 14.80 3.16 4.54
N PHE A 77 14.56 4.19 5.35
CA PHE A 77 13.20 4.54 5.72
C PHE A 77 13.06 6.02 6.10
N TYR A 78 11.86 6.55 5.86
CA TYR A 78 11.41 7.82 6.41
C TYR A 78 11.01 7.64 7.86
N ILE A 79 11.44 8.54 8.73
CA ILE A 79 10.89 8.62 10.08
C ILE A 79 9.46 9.18 9.96
N ASP A 80 8.49 8.40 10.42
CA ASP A 80 7.05 8.72 10.35
C ASP A 80 6.77 10.14 10.85
N ASN A 81 5.87 10.83 10.17
CA ASN A 81 5.45 12.21 10.47
C ASN A 81 6.57 13.26 10.39
N THR A 82 7.78 12.91 9.93
CA THR A 82 8.89 13.84 9.75
C THR A 82 9.43 13.81 8.33
N LYS A 83 10.16 14.85 7.93
CA LYS A 83 10.87 14.88 6.64
C LYS A 83 12.20 14.13 6.66
N THR A 84 12.52 13.51 7.80
CA THR A 84 13.81 12.90 8.06
C THR A 84 13.89 11.50 7.47
N ILE A 85 15.00 11.22 6.82
CA ILE A 85 15.32 9.94 6.21
C ILE A 85 16.60 9.42 6.83
N LEU A 86 16.61 8.13 7.17
CA LEU A 86 17.80 7.43 7.59
C LEU A 86 18.20 6.40 6.55
N ILE A 87 19.47 6.42 6.18
CA ILE A 87 20.09 5.46 5.28
C ILE A 87 21.26 4.78 6.00
N ARG A 88 21.33 3.46 5.89
CA ARG A 88 22.52 2.72 6.31
C ARG A 88 23.25 2.14 5.11
N SER A 89 24.54 2.49 5.02
CA SER A 89 25.47 2.05 3.97
C SER A 89 26.82 1.78 4.63
N ASN A 90 27.40 0.59 4.45
CA ASN A 90 28.70 0.22 5.01
C ASN A 90 28.82 0.42 6.54
N GLU A 91 27.79 0.05 7.30
CA GLU A 91 27.72 0.27 8.76
C GLU A 91 27.69 1.76 9.18
N GLN A 92 27.74 2.69 8.22
CA GLN A 92 27.55 4.12 8.45
C GLN A 92 26.08 4.48 8.33
N VAL A 93 25.65 5.41 9.17
CA VAL A 93 24.30 5.95 9.15
C VAL A 93 24.33 7.38 8.65
N TRP A 94 23.59 7.61 7.58
CA TRP A 94 23.37 8.91 6.97
C TRP A 94 21.97 9.38 7.29
N LYS A 95 21.85 10.68 7.57
CA LYS A 95 20.59 11.35 7.84
C LYS A 95 20.39 12.45 6.82
N SER A 96 19.17 12.60 6.37
CA SER A 96 18.69 13.79 5.68
C SER A 96 17.48 14.31 6.43
N ASP A 97 17.47 15.60 6.79
CA ASP A 97 16.32 16.23 7.46
C ASP A 97 15.40 16.98 6.47
N ASP A 98 15.72 16.92 5.18
CA ASP A 98 15.11 17.74 4.12
C ASP A 98 14.61 16.91 2.93
N GLU A 99 14.12 15.69 3.22
CA GLU A 99 13.55 14.76 2.23
C GLU A 99 14.58 14.30 1.17
N GLY A 100 15.86 14.26 1.54
CA GLY A 100 16.98 13.76 0.74
C GLY A 100 17.68 14.82 -0.11
N TYR A 101 17.41 16.11 0.10
CA TYR A 101 18.11 17.21 -0.59
C TYR A 101 19.56 17.31 -0.14
N SER A 102 19.81 17.24 1.16
CA SER A 102 21.14 17.19 1.76
C SER A 102 21.29 16.00 2.70
N TRP A 103 22.52 15.52 2.83
CA TRP A 103 22.86 14.34 3.61
C TRP A 103 24.01 14.65 4.54
N GLU A 104 23.88 14.24 5.78
CA GLU A 104 24.95 14.28 6.77
C GLU A 104 25.22 12.89 7.34
N LEU A 105 26.49 12.59 7.56
CA LEU A 105 26.89 11.42 8.31
C LEU A 105 26.61 11.68 9.80
N ILE A 106 25.92 10.76 10.48
CA ILE A 106 25.77 10.82 11.93
C ILE A 106 27.12 10.49 12.57
N LYS A 107 27.86 11.54 12.96
CA LYS A 107 29.26 11.43 13.41
C LYS A 107 29.40 10.63 14.70
N GLU A 108 28.38 10.65 15.55
CA GLU A 108 28.29 9.92 16.81
C GLU A 108 28.31 8.40 16.59
N LEU A 109 27.89 7.94 15.41
CA LEU A 109 27.88 6.54 15.01
C LEU A 109 29.09 6.18 14.13
N LYS A 110 30.04 7.10 13.92
CA LYS A 110 31.23 6.83 13.11
C LYS A 110 32.13 5.79 13.80
N GLY A 111 32.39 4.68 13.11
CA GLY A 111 33.19 3.56 13.64
C GLY A 111 32.39 2.61 14.54
N VAL A 112 31.11 2.91 14.78
CA VAL A 112 30.17 2.00 15.43
C VAL A 112 29.58 1.08 14.36
N LYS A 113 29.68 -0.24 14.56
CA LYS A 113 29.08 -1.23 13.67
C LYS A 113 27.56 -1.27 13.85
N VAL A 114 26.83 -0.45 13.09
CA VAL A 114 25.35 -0.49 13.11
C VAL A 114 24.88 -1.63 12.22
N LEU A 115 24.20 -2.60 12.82
CA LEU A 115 23.75 -3.83 12.13
C LEU A 115 22.35 -3.72 11.55
N ALA A 116 21.48 -2.96 12.20
CA ALA A 116 20.13 -2.67 11.74
C ALA A 116 19.61 -1.38 12.39
N MET A 117 18.73 -0.69 11.67
CA MET A 117 17.95 0.43 12.18
C MET A 117 16.48 0.06 12.21
N ILE A 118 15.80 0.36 13.32
CA ILE A 118 14.40 -0.01 13.54
C ILE A 118 13.67 1.22 14.08
N GLN A 119 12.55 1.56 13.45
CA GLN A 119 11.67 2.61 13.93
C GLN A 119 10.68 2.07 14.96
N ASN A 120 10.45 2.85 16.02
CA ASN A 120 9.52 2.46 17.06
C ASN A 120 8.07 2.78 16.63
N GLN A 121 7.18 1.79 16.73
CA GLN A 121 5.78 1.94 16.32
C GLN A 121 4.95 2.85 17.24
N TYR A 122 5.39 3.09 18.47
CA TYR A 122 4.77 3.99 19.46
C TYR A 122 5.32 5.40 19.38
N PHE A 123 6.65 5.51 19.31
CA PHE A 123 7.38 6.77 19.21
C PHE A 123 7.79 6.96 17.76
N LYS A 124 6.80 7.26 16.92
CA LYS A 124 6.92 7.30 15.46
C LYS A 124 7.98 8.29 14.98
N GLU A 125 8.23 9.34 15.74
CA GLU A 125 9.29 10.32 15.52
C GLU A 125 10.70 9.89 16.00
N HIS A 126 10.89 8.67 16.50
CA HIS A 126 12.19 8.16 16.97
C HIS A 126 12.62 6.88 16.23
N ALA A 127 13.91 6.83 15.87
CA ALA A 127 14.57 5.64 15.35
C ALA A 127 15.60 5.12 16.35
N TYR A 128 15.68 3.79 16.45
CA TYR A 128 16.63 3.09 17.31
C TYR A 128 17.58 2.26 16.45
N SER A 129 18.85 2.15 16.86
CA SER A 129 19.86 1.37 16.16
C SER A 129 20.47 0.32 17.08
N THR A 130 20.75 -0.88 16.56
CA THR A 130 21.44 -1.94 17.32
C THR A 130 22.88 -2.14 16.82
N GLN A 131 23.82 -2.29 17.76
CA GLN A 131 25.27 -2.43 17.51
C GLN A 131 25.76 -3.89 17.61
N ASP A 132 24.94 -4.76 18.21
CA ASP A 132 25.25 -6.16 18.51
C ASP A 132 24.14 -7.10 18.04
N ASN A 133 23.28 -6.62 17.12
CA ASN A 133 22.05 -7.29 16.67
C ASN A 133 21.09 -7.60 17.81
N GLY A 134 21.26 -6.89 18.91
CA GLY A 134 20.61 -7.14 20.15
C GLY A 134 21.28 -8.16 21.07
N GLY A 135 22.60 -8.13 21.15
CA GLY A 135 23.42 -8.90 22.08
C GLY A 135 23.11 -8.63 23.56
N ASN A 136 22.82 -7.38 23.94
CA ASN A 136 22.24 -7.06 25.26
C ASN A 136 20.71 -7.07 25.22
N TRP A 137 20.13 -8.20 24.80
CA TRP A 137 18.68 -8.41 24.85
C TRP A 137 18.41 -9.60 25.75
N LYS A 138 17.42 -9.45 26.61
CA LYS A 138 16.83 -10.62 27.24
C LYS A 138 16.14 -11.38 26.12
N GLN A 139 16.68 -12.55 25.79
CA GLN A 139 16.08 -13.43 24.81
C GLN A 139 14.61 -13.69 25.19
N LEU A 140 13.69 -13.24 24.33
CA LEU A 140 12.26 -13.41 24.56
C LEU A 140 11.91 -14.89 24.56
N ASP A 141 12.35 -15.63 23.55
CA ASP A 141 12.14 -17.06 23.41
C ASP A 141 13.05 -17.65 22.31
N ASP A 142 13.20 -18.98 22.28
CA ASP A 142 13.86 -19.66 21.15
C ASP A 142 12.84 -20.01 20.04
N TYR A 143 13.31 -20.15 18.79
CA TYR A 143 12.51 -20.60 17.65
C TYR A 143 11.25 -19.77 17.38
N VAL A 144 11.34 -18.46 17.65
CA VAL A 144 10.30 -17.47 17.35
C VAL A 144 10.25 -17.20 15.85
N ARG A 145 9.05 -17.25 15.28
CA ARG A 145 8.78 -16.86 13.89
C ARG A 145 8.44 -15.38 13.79
N ILE A 146 7.58 -14.90 14.69
CA ILE A 146 7.17 -13.49 14.74
C ILE A 146 6.64 -13.16 16.13
N CYS A 147 6.91 -11.94 16.59
CA CYS A 147 6.22 -11.32 17.72
C CYS A 147 5.55 -10.05 17.25
N SER A 148 4.37 -9.77 17.80
CA SER A 148 3.65 -8.52 17.61
C SER A 148 3.25 -7.96 18.96
N TRP A 149 3.23 -6.64 19.04
CA TRP A 149 2.53 -5.96 20.11
C TRP A 149 1.04 -6.27 20.05
N ALA A 150 0.43 -6.37 21.22
CA ALA A 150 -0.99 -6.55 21.41
C ALA A 150 -1.75 -5.22 21.24
N LEU A 151 -1.48 -4.46 20.18
CA LEU A 151 -2.14 -3.19 19.95
C LEU A 151 -2.50 -3.01 18.49
N ASP A 152 -3.73 -2.58 18.29
CA ASP A 152 -4.27 -2.08 17.04
C ASP A 152 -5.19 -0.89 17.38
N THR A 153 -5.57 -0.13 16.37
CA THR A 153 -6.35 1.10 16.40
C THR A 153 -7.52 1.10 17.40
N ASN A 154 -8.19 -0.05 17.57
CA ASN A 154 -9.28 -0.25 18.54
C ASN A 154 -9.06 -1.46 19.49
N PHE A 155 -7.86 -2.05 19.48
CA PHE A 155 -7.50 -3.17 20.36
C PHE A 155 -6.82 -2.55 21.58
N VAL A 156 -7.65 -2.05 22.50
CA VAL A 156 -7.16 -1.41 23.72
C VAL A 156 -6.73 -2.49 24.69
N VAL A 157 -5.44 -2.56 24.94
CA VAL A 157 -4.87 -3.32 26.05
C VAL A 157 -4.30 -2.31 27.03
N ASP A 158 -4.74 -2.38 28.29
CA ASP A 158 -4.27 -1.50 29.36
C ASP A 158 -2.76 -1.63 29.62
N ASP A 159 -2.18 -2.75 29.15
CA ASP A 159 -0.79 -3.08 29.31
C ASP A 159 0.01 -2.81 28.03
N LYS A 160 0.73 -1.68 28.04
CA LYS A 160 1.65 -1.27 26.96
C LYS A 160 2.83 -2.23 26.73
N LYS A 161 3.00 -3.25 27.59
CA LYS A 161 4.04 -4.27 27.50
C LYS A 161 3.52 -5.60 26.92
N PHE A 162 2.22 -5.66 26.59
CA PHE A 162 1.59 -6.89 26.15
C PHE A 162 2.02 -7.25 24.73
N ILE A 163 2.55 -8.47 24.57
CA ILE A 163 3.03 -9.03 23.30
C ILE A 163 2.40 -10.40 23.04
N PHE A 164 2.28 -10.72 21.76
CA PHE A 164 1.96 -12.04 21.24
C PHE A 164 3.09 -12.54 20.38
N CYS A 165 3.45 -13.82 20.49
CA CYS A 165 4.56 -14.40 19.75
C CYS A 165 4.22 -15.79 19.25
N GLN A 166 4.58 -16.06 17.99
CA GLN A 166 4.58 -17.39 17.39
C GLN A 166 5.96 -18.00 17.56
N SER A 167 6.03 -19.20 18.12
CA SER A 167 7.27 -19.96 18.20
C SER A 167 7.01 -21.42 17.93
N TYR A 168 7.99 -22.14 17.37
CA TYR A 168 7.87 -23.58 17.20
C TYR A 168 7.76 -24.31 18.55
N LYS A 169 6.88 -25.31 18.61
CA LYS A 169 6.63 -26.11 19.82
C LYS A 169 7.87 -26.90 20.23
N ASN A 170 8.54 -27.54 19.27
CA ASN A 170 9.81 -28.23 19.50
C ASN A 170 11.00 -27.30 19.21
N LYS A 171 11.73 -26.94 20.26
CA LYS A 171 12.82 -25.96 20.22
C LYS A 171 14.20 -26.64 20.10
N ARG A 172 14.34 -27.60 19.19
CA ARG A 172 15.58 -28.38 19.01
C ARG A 172 15.88 -28.65 17.54
N GLY A 173 17.11 -28.41 17.10
CA GLY A 173 17.56 -28.72 15.73
C GLY A 173 17.48 -27.54 14.77
N SER A 174 17.68 -27.79 13.47
CA SER A 174 17.72 -26.74 12.44
C SER A 174 16.32 -26.31 12.00
N GLN A 175 16.04 -24.99 12.06
CA GLN A 175 14.80 -24.40 11.55
C GLN A 175 14.59 -24.60 10.04
N LYS A 176 15.68 -24.76 9.27
CA LYS A 176 15.62 -25.02 7.82
C LYS A 176 15.21 -26.46 7.47
N SER A 177 15.20 -27.35 8.45
CA SER A 177 14.96 -28.79 8.27
C SER A 177 13.78 -29.32 9.09
N PHE A 178 12.94 -28.43 9.64
CA PHE A 178 11.79 -28.86 10.41
C PHE A 178 10.68 -29.41 9.52
N ILE A 179 10.58 -30.74 9.50
CA ILE A 179 9.41 -31.47 9.02
C ILE A 179 8.59 -31.80 10.27
N ASN A 180 7.29 -31.49 10.27
CA ASN A 180 6.33 -31.81 11.34
C ASN A 180 6.61 -31.16 12.72
N ASN A 181 6.96 -29.87 12.75
CA ASN A 181 7.05 -29.10 13.99
C ASN A 181 6.03 -27.94 13.96
N PRO A 182 4.93 -28.03 14.71
CA PRO A 182 3.89 -27.00 14.68
C PRO A 182 4.33 -25.71 15.39
N LEU A 183 3.74 -24.58 14.98
CA LEU A 183 3.89 -23.32 15.70
C LEU A 183 2.87 -23.26 16.84
N GLN A 184 3.26 -22.60 17.92
CA GLN A 184 2.43 -22.27 19.07
C GLN A 184 2.36 -20.75 19.19
N LEU A 185 1.19 -20.23 19.53
CA LEU A 185 0.99 -18.85 19.95
C LEU A 185 1.06 -18.75 21.47
N TRP A 186 1.90 -17.85 21.97
CA TRP A 186 1.91 -17.47 23.37
C TRP A 186 1.85 -15.95 23.51
N SER A 187 1.42 -15.50 24.68
CA SER A 187 1.28 -14.09 25.03
C SER A 187 2.04 -13.77 26.31
N SER A 188 2.38 -12.49 26.50
CA SER A 188 3.09 -12.03 27.69
C SER A 188 2.83 -10.56 27.98
N HIS A 189 2.46 -10.27 29.23
CA HIS A 189 2.20 -8.94 29.78
C HIS A 189 3.48 -8.20 30.24
N ASP A 190 4.64 -8.83 30.15
CA ASP A 190 5.86 -8.31 30.76
C ASP A 190 7.09 -8.52 29.89
N PHE A 191 6.93 -8.44 28.56
CA PHE A 191 8.00 -8.69 27.59
C PHE A 191 8.64 -10.07 27.72
N GLY A 192 7.82 -11.11 27.80
CA GLY A 192 8.24 -12.51 27.77
C GLY A 192 8.84 -13.02 29.08
N ASN A 193 8.76 -12.29 30.20
CA ASN A 193 9.22 -12.80 31.50
C ASN A 193 8.26 -13.87 32.03
N SER A 194 6.95 -13.65 31.87
CA SER A 194 5.88 -14.62 32.06
C SER A 194 5.21 -14.87 30.71
N LYS A 195 5.00 -16.15 30.37
CA LYS A 195 4.40 -16.57 29.10
C LYS A 195 3.17 -17.41 29.37
N THR A 196 2.11 -17.12 28.64
CA THR A 196 0.89 -17.91 28.64
C THR A 196 0.65 -18.42 27.22
N THR A 197 0.63 -19.74 27.04
CA THR A 197 0.20 -20.34 25.78
C THR A 197 -1.24 -19.96 25.50
N VAL A 198 -1.49 -19.40 24.32
CA VAL A 198 -2.81 -19.01 23.83
C VAL A 198 -3.41 -20.13 22.97
N SER A 199 -2.62 -20.70 22.06
CA SER A 199 -3.07 -21.77 21.15
C SER A 199 -1.86 -22.57 20.65
N ASP A 200 -2.06 -23.87 20.49
CA ASP A 200 -1.13 -24.77 19.86
C ASP A 200 -1.51 -24.97 18.37
N ASP A 201 -0.55 -25.40 17.54
CA ASP A 201 -0.79 -25.83 16.15
C ASP A 201 -1.33 -24.72 15.21
N ILE A 202 -0.75 -23.52 15.33
CA ILE A 202 -1.11 -22.37 14.50
C ILE A 202 -0.31 -22.32 13.18
N VAL A 203 -0.90 -21.70 12.16
CA VAL A 203 -0.24 -21.25 10.92
C VAL A 203 0.22 -19.80 11.04
N GLY A 204 -0.54 -18.97 11.74
CA GLY A 204 -0.23 -17.56 12.01
C GLY A 204 -1.29 -16.86 12.84
N PHE A 205 -1.05 -15.60 13.19
CA PHE A 205 -2.04 -14.74 13.85
C PHE A 205 -1.99 -13.32 13.27
N THR A 206 -3.07 -12.57 13.44
CA THR A 206 -3.08 -11.11 13.26
C THR A 206 -4.04 -10.45 14.24
N THR A 207 -3.80 -9.19 14.55
CA THR A 207 -4.75 -8.31 15.26
C THR A 207 -5.41 -7.39 14.24
N PHE A 208 -6.72 -7.18 14.40
CA PHE A 208 -7.52 -6.29 13.56
C PHE A 208 -8.62 -5.61 14.39
N GLU A 209 -8.63 -4.28 14.44
CA GLU A 209 -9.62 -3.49 15.19
C GLU A 209 -9.66 -3.91 16.66
N GLN A 210 -10.72 -4.57 17.13
CA GLN A 210 -10.86 -5.11 18.50
C GLN A 210 -10.70 -6.64 18.56
N TYR A 211 -10.24 -7.27 17.48
CA TYR A 211 -10.19 -8.72 17.33
C TYR A 211 -8.76 -9.21 17.17
N MET A 212 -8.51 -10.42 17.68
CA MET A 212 -7.35 -11.23 17.34
C MET A 212 -7.84 -12.47 16.61
N VAL A 213 -7.23 -12.76 15.46
CA VAL A 213 -7.51 -13.97 14.68
C VAL A 213 -6.27 -14.84 14.70
N VAL A 214 -6.42 -16.07 15.18
CA VAL A 214 -5.39 -17.10 15.19
C VAL A 214 -5.81 -18.13 14.14
N ALA A 215 -4.96 -18.32 13.13
CA ALA A 215 -5.22 -19.23 12.03
C ALA A 215 -4.51 -20.56 12.29
N GLU A 216 -5.23 -21.67 12.17
CA GLU A 216 -4.68 -23.03 12.25
C GLU A 216 -4.51 -23.68 10.86
N ALA A 217 -5.19 -23.17 9.82
CA ALA A 217 -5.15 -23.77 8.48
C ALA A 217 -5.33 -22.77 7.31
N PHE A 218 -5.34 -21.46 7.57
CA PHE A 218 -5.70 -20.44 6.59
C PHE A 218 -4.79 -19.20 6.67
N THR A 219 -4.76 -18.37 5.63
CA THR A 219 -4.03 -17.10 5.60
C THR A 219 -5.01 -15.96 5.85
N ILE A 220 -4.71 -15.07 6.80
CA ILE A 220 -5.54 -13.89 7.07
C ILE A 220 -5.13 -12.76 6.11
N LEU A 221 -6.10 -12.21 5.38
CA LEU A 221 -5.88 -11.12 4.41
C LEU A 221 -6.22 -9.76 5.03
N LYS A 222 -5.69 -8.68 4.45
CA LYS A 222 -5.84 -7.32 4.97
C LYS A 222 -7.32 -6.94 5.16
N SER A 223 -7.69 -6.70 6.41
CA SER A 223 -9.00 -6.16 6.77
C SER A 223 -8.88 -4.65 7.05
N VAL A 224 -9.78 -3.86 6.49
CA VAL A 224 -9.95 -2.39 6.70
C VAL A 224 -11.44 -1.99 6.71
N THR A 225 -12.28 -3.00 6.58
CA THR A 225 -13.73 -2.96 6.67
C THR A 225 -14.06 -3.76 7.93
N SER A 226 -15.18 -3.52 8.60
CA SER A 226 -15.57 -4.24 9.82
C SER A 226 -15.89 -5.73 9.53
N SER A 227 -15.06 -6.46 8.80
CA SER A 227 -15.25 -7.83 8.31
C SER A 227 -13.88 -8.46 8.04
N ILE A 228 -13.60 -9.63 8.60
CA ILE A 228 -12.39 -10.41 8.38
C ILE A 228 -12.40 -10.99 6.96
N ILE A 229 -11.26 -11.00 6.30
CA ILE A 229 -11.07 -11.69 5.02
C ILE A 229 -10.01 -12.78 5.21
N LEU A 230 -10.35 -14.01 4.84
CA LEU A 230 -9.49 -15.18 4.98
C LEU A 230 -9.27 -15.83 3.62
N HIS A 231 -8.08 -16.38 3.40
CA HIS A 231 -7.80 -17.30 2.31
C HIS A 231 -7.68 -18.72 2.87
N VAL A 232 -8.48 -19.62 2.34
CA VAL A 232 -8.44 -21.05 2.65
C VAL A 232 -7.85 -21.78 1.45
N THR A 233 -6.73 -22.47 1.65
CA THR A 233 -6.12 -23.26 0.57
C THR A 233 -6.98 -24.49 0.30
N THR A 234 -7.47 -24.61 -0.93
CA THR A 234 -8.34 -25.72 -1.37
C THR A 234 -7.68 -26.59 -2.44
N SER A 235 -6.52 -26.18 -2.97
CA SER A 235 -5.72 -27.02 -3.86
C SER A 235 -5.29 -28.31 -3.13
N PRO A 236 -5.42 -29.50 -3.74
CA PRO A 236 -5.04 -30.76 -3.10
C PRO A 236 -3.57 -30.76 -2.69
N GLN A 237 -3.22 -31.30 -1.51
CA GLN A 237 -1.82 -31.48 -1.09
C GLN A 237 -0.99 -32.36 -2.04
N VAL A 238 -1.66 -33.11 -2.92
CA VAL A 238 -1.05 -33.99 -3.93
C VAL A 238 -0.74 -33.23 -5.23
N THR A 239 -0.97 -31.92 -5.32
CA THR A 239 -0.50 -31.14 -6.48
C THR A 239 1.02 -31.35 -6.62
N PRO A 240 1.52 -31.83 -7.78
CA PRO A 240 2.89 -32.32 -7.93
C PRO A 240 3.97 -31.23 -7.78
N SER A 241 3.58 -29.96 -7.64
CA SER A 241 4.46 -28.82 -7.39
C SER A 241 3.91 -27.92 -6.29
N PRO A 242 4.70 -27.58 -5.26
CA PRO A 242 4.34 -26.58 -4.24
C PRO A 242 3.98 -25.20 -4.81
N GLN A 243 4.41 -24.90 -6.04
CA GLN A 243 4.12 -23.64 -6.72
C GLN A 243 2.71 -23.57 -7.33
N ASN A 244 2.02 -24.71 -7.40
CA ASN A 244 0.70 -24.86 -8.02
C ASN A 244 -0.47 -24.71 -7.01
N GLN A 245 -0.26 -23.96 -5.92
CA GLN A 245 -1.27 -23.78 -4.86
C GLN A 245 -2.29 -22.69 -5.19
N TRP A 246 -3.53 -22.91 -4.76
CA TRP A 246 -4.63 -21.94 -4.90
C TRP A 246 -5.67 -22.20 -3.81
N GLY A 247 -6.60 -21.26 -3.63
CA GLY A 247 -7.60 -21.37 -2.58
C GLY A 247 -8.78 -20.44 -2.78
N ASN A 248 -9.70 -20.45 -1.82
CA ASN A 248 -10.87 -19.61 -1.84
C ASN A 248 -10.70 -18.46 -0.83
N ILE A 249 -11.19 -17.28 -1.19
CA ILE A 249 -11.27 -16.13 -0.28
C ILE A 249 -12.66 -16.11 0.34
N LEU A 250 -12.70 -16.07 1.67
CA LEU A 250 -13.91 -15.98 2.48
C LEU A 250 -13.95 -14.60 3.14
N LYS A 251 -15.16 -14.05 3.26
CA LYS A 251 -15.41 -12.78 3.93
C LYS A 251 -16.39 -13.00 5.08
N SER A 252 -16.09 -12.42 6.23
CA SER A 252 -16.97 -12.53 7.39
C SER A 252 -18.13 -11.53 7.37
N ASN A 253 -19.14 -11.81 8.18
CA ASN A 253 -20.08 -10.82 8.72
C ASN A 253 -19.37 -9.81 9.66
N SER A 254 -20.10 -8.85 10.23
CA SER A 254 -19.46 -7.70 10.89
C SER A 254 -18.78 -7.97 12.23
N ASN A 255 -19.13 -9.08 12.88
CA ASN A 255 -18.57 -9.53 14.15
C ASN A 255 -17.59 -10.70 13.98
N GLY A 256 -17.33 -11.15 12.75
CA GLY A 256 -16.34 -12.18 12.46
C GLY A 256 -16.77 -13.62 12.73
N THR A 257 -18.07 -13.89 12.94
CA THR A 257 -18.57 -15.22 13.31
C THR A 257 -18.98 -16.09 12.13
N ASP A 258 -19.56 -15.49 11.09
CA ASP A 258 -20.05 -16.21 9.92
C ASP A 258 -19.24 -15.81 8.70
N PHE A 259 -18.89 -16.79 7.86
CA PHE A 259 -18.10 -16.58 6.66
C PHE A 259 -18.86 -17.05 5.42
N VAL A 260 -18.81 -16.20 4.39
CA VAL A 260 -19.29 -16.54 3.05
C VAL A 260 -18.12 -16.56 2.08
N GLN A 261 -18.14 -17.49 1.14
CA GLN A 261 -17.16 -17.53 0.08
C GLN A 261 -17.35 -16.31 -0.85
N SER A 262 -16.28 -15.55 -1.05
CA SER A 262 -16.27 -14.31 -1.81
C SER A 262 -15.54 -14.42 -3.15
N LEU A 263 -14.54 -15.30 -3.26
CA LEU A 263 -13.80 -15.54 -4.51
C LEU A 263 -13.27 -16.98 -4.52
N GLU A 264 -13.40 -17.66 -5.65
CA GLU A 264 -12.81 -18.98 -5.88
C GLU A 264 -11.47 -18.90 -6.59
N PHE A 265 -10.63 -19.91 -6.38
CA PHE A 265 -9.38 -20.12 -7.13
C PHE A 265 -8.36 -18.99 -7.02
N ALA A 266 -8.40 -18.19 -5.96
CA ALA A 266 -7.42 -17.15 -5.66
C ALA A 266 -6.00 -17.72 -5.63
N ASN A 267 -5.12 -17.07 -6.40
CA ASN A 267 -3.73 -17.46 -6.55
C ASN A 267 -2.97 -17.33 -5.23
N ARG A 268 -2.17 -18.35 -4.93
CA ARG A 268 -1.29 -18.40 -3.76
C ARG A 268 0.07 -18.98 -4.16
N ASN A 269 1.15 -18.41 -3.65
CA ASN A 269 2.50 -18.97 -3.85
C ASN A 269 2.89 -19.94 -2.72
N GLU A 270 4.02 -20.61 -2.89
CA GLU A 270 4.54 -21.62 -1.95
C GLU A 270 4.87 -21.08 -0.55
N LEU A 271 5.12 -19.77 -0.44
CA LEU A 271 5.38 -19.09 0.84
C LEU A 271 4.08 -18.71 1.57
N GLY A 272 2.93 -18.91 0.93
CA GLY A 272 1.61 -18.62 1.46
C GLY A 272 1.10 -17.20 1.24
N PHE A 273 1.79 -16.41 0.41
CA PHE A 273 1.29 -15.13 -0.05
C PHE A 273 0.19 -15.34 -1.08
N VAL A 274 -0.82 -14.47 -1.02
CA VAL A 274 -2.04 -14.54 -1.84
C VAL A 274 -2.13 -13.26 -2.66
N ASP A 275 -2.47 -13.37 -3.93
CA ASP A 275 -2.70 -12.20 -4.78
C ASP A 275 -4.06 -11.58 -4.45
N PHE A 276 -4.08 -10.77 -3.40
CA PHE A 276 -5.23 -10.00 -3.00
C PHE A 276 -4.77 -8.64 -2.46
N GLU A 277 -5.13 -7.57 -3.15
CA GLU A 277 -4.76 -6.21 -2.77
C GLU A 277 -6.00 -5.30 -2.75
N LYS A 278 -6.24 -4.64 -1.61
CA LYS A 278 -7.30 -3.63 -1.50
C LYS A 278 -6.80 -2.29 -1.99
N MET A 279 -7.65 -1.58 -2.72
CA MET A 279 -7.38 -0.19 -3.07
C MET A 279 -7.26 0.66 -1.79
N LYS A 280 -6.21 1.47 -1.72
CA LYS A 280 -6.04 2.46 -0.67
C LYS A 280 -6.95 3.67 -0.95
N GLY A 281 -7.58 4.20 0.10
CA GLY A 281 -8.42 5.40 0.03
C GLY A 281 -9.89 5.17 -0.31
N ILE A 282 -10.28 4.05 -0.93
CA ILE A 282 -11.69 3.71 -1.21
C ILE A 282 -12.02 2.33 -0.66
N LYS A 283 -12.96 2.26 0.28
CA LYS A 283 -13.40 1.00 0.89
C LYS A 283 -14.24 0.20 -0.11
N GLY A 284 -14.03 -1.11 -0.13
CA GLY A 284 -14.83 -2.06 -0.93
C GLY A 284 -14.21 -2.46 -2.26
N ILE A 285 -13.14 -1.79 -2.70
CA ILE A 285 -12.45 -2.10 -3.95
C ILE A 285 -11.21 -2.94 -3.65
N ALA A 286 -11.12 -4.09 -4.31
CA ALA A 286 -9.97 -4.98 -4.24
C ALA A 286 -9.69 -5.62 -5.60
N LEU A 287 -8.41 -5.88 -5.87
CA LEU A 287 -7.92 -6.68 -6.99
C LEU A 287 -7.43 -8.03 -6.46
N ALA A 288 -7.66 -9.08 -7.23
CA ALA A 288 -7.12 -10.40 -6.95
C ALA A 288 -6.76 -11.12 -8.25
N ASN A 289 -5.77 -11.99 -8.22
CA ASN A 289 -5.52 -12.92 -9.32
C ASN A 289 -6.11 -14.29 -8.97
N ILE A 290 -6.81 -14.89 -9.92
CA ILE A 290 -7.32 -16.27 -9.83
C ILE A 290 -6.55 -17.18 -10.78
N VAL A 291 -6.55 -18.48 -10.49
CA VAL A 291 -6.09 -19.53 -11.38
C VAL A 291 -7.27 -19.98 -12.25
N ASP A 292 -7.19 -19.75 -13.55
CA ASP A 292 -8.29 -20.03 -14.49
C ASP A 292 -8.31 -21.50 -14.95
N ASN A 293 -7.14 -22.17 -14.94
CA ASN A 293 -6.97 -23.53 -15.46
C ASN A 293 -6.81 -24.60 -14.36
N VAL A 294 -7.62 -24.51 -13.30
CA VAL A 294 -7.51 -25.41 -12.14
C VAL A 294 -7.66 -26.89 -12.50
N ASP A 295 -8.56 -27.23 -13.42
CA ASP A 295 -8.75 -28.63 -13.85
C ASP A 295 -7.51 -29.17 -14.55
N GLU A 296 -6.94 -28.42 -15.50
CA GLU A 296 -5.68 -28.76 -16.18
C GLU A 296 -4.52 -28.85 -15.18
N LEU A 297 -4.51 -27.98 -14.16
CA LEU A 297 -3.46 -27.93 -13.15
C LEU A 297 -3.50 -29.17 -12.24
N ASN A 298 -4.69 -29.64 -11.90
CA ASN A 298 -4.91 -30.84 -11.10
C ASN A 298 -4.55 -32.12 -11.86
N MET A 299 -4.65 -32.11 -13.20
CA MET A 299 -4.19 -33.20 -14.06
C MET A 299 -2.66 -33.27 -14.20
N GLY A 300 -1.95 -32.20 -13.82
CA GLY A 300 -0.48 -32.13 -13.81
C GLY A 300 0.15 -31.62 -15.13
N GLY A 301 1.42 -31.23 -15.06
CA GLY A 301 2.23 -30.88 -16.24
C GLY A 301 1.99 -29.48 -16.84
N THR A 302 1.16 -28.64 -16.21
CA THR A 302 0.85 -27.29 -16.69
C THR A 302 1.22 -26.21 -15.66
N LYS A 303 1.46 -24.99 -16.15
CA LYS A 303 1.65 -23.79 -15.31
C LYS A 303 0.29 -23.13 -15.06
N LYS A 304 0.19 -22.36 -13.98
CA LYS A 304 -0.98 -21.52 -13.70
C LYS A 304 -1.20 -20.51 -14.82
N LYS A 305 -2.45 -20.40 -15.29
CA LYS A 305 -2.93 -19.28 -16.10
C LYS A 305 -3.68 -18.32 -15.18
N LEU A 306 -3.11 -17.14 -14.94
CA LEU A 306 -3.65 -16.19 -13.99
C LEU A 306 -4.58 -15.18 -14.67
N LYS A 307 -5.70 -14.87 -14.03
CA LYS A 307 -6.60 -13.79 -14.46
C LYS A 307 -6.89 -12.84 -13.31
N THR A 308 -6.74 -11.54 -13.56
CA THR A 308 -7.10 -10.51 -12.59
C THR A 308 -8.62 -10.33 -12.52
N LYS A 309 -9.13 -10.20 -11.30
CA LYS A 309 -10.51 -9.88 -10.94
C LYS A 309 -10.52 -8.63 -10.07
N ILE A 310 -11.57 -7.82 -10.19
CA ILE A 310 -11.76 -6.60 -9.42
C ILE A 310 -13.19 -6.53 -8.90
N THR A 311 -13.39 -6.06 -7.67
CA THR A 311 -14.68 -6.15 -6.95
C THR A 311 -15.75 -5.15 -7.39
N PHE A 312 -15.63 -4.50 -8.55
CA PHE A 312 -16.58 -3.46 -8.99
C PHE A 312 -17.98 -3.95 -9.36
N ASN A 313 -18.15 -5.24 -9.62
CA ASN A 313 -19.31 -5.78 -10.33
C ASN A 313 -19.62 -7.24 -9.96
N ASP A 314 -19.54 -7.60 -8.67
CA ASP A 314 -19.76 -8.99 -8.20
C ASP A 314 -18.89 -10.05 -8.93
N GLY A 315 -17.75 -9.64 -9.49
CA GLY A 315 -16.82 -10.54 -10.17
C GLY A 315 -17.28 -11.06 -11.53
N LYS A 316 -18.36 -10.50 -12.11
CA LYS A 316 -18.88 -10.95 -13.42
C LYS A 316 -17.82 -10.74 -14.51
N GLN A 317 -17.45 -11.84 -15.14
CA GLN A 317 -16.55 -11.89 -16.30
C GLN A 317 -17.33 -11.49 -17.55
N GLN A 318 -16.74 -10.64 -18.38
CA GLN A 318 -17.21 -10.42 -19.74
C GLN A 318 -16.42 -11.38 -20.63
N ASP A 319 -17.09 -12.16 -21.49
CA ASP A 319 -16.41 -13.05 -22.42
C ASP A 319 -15.60 -12.21 -23.43
N GLY A 320 -14.26 -12.38 -23.41
CA GLY A 320 -13.31 -11.64 -24.24
C GLY A 320 -11.95 -11.38 -23.55
N CYS A 321 -11.03 -10.69 -24.25
CA CYS A 321 -9.74 -10.28 -23.69
C CYS A 321 -9.93 -9.33 -22.51
N SER A 322 -9.21 -9.56 -21.42
CA SER A 322 -9.27 -8.75 -20.20
C SER A 322 -7.90 -8.23 -19.81
N LEU A 323 -7.85 -7.15 -19.03
CA LEU A 323 -6.62 -6.68 -18.42
C LEU A 323 -6.23 -7.61 -17.27
N HIS A 324 -4.96 -8.03 -17.25
CA HIS A 324 -4.35 -8.81 -16.19
C HIS A 324 -3.13 -8.08 -15.67
N LEU A 325 -3.00 -7.99 -14.34
CA LEU A 325 -1.95 -7.23 -13.66
C LEU A 325 -1.11 -8.15 -12.78
N HIS A 326 0.19 -7.87 -12.72
CA HIS A 326 1.11 -8.55 -11.80
C HIS A 326 0.76 -8.20 -10.36
N GLY A 327 0.46 -9.25 -9.58
CA GLY A 327 0.05 -9.15 -8.19
C GLY A 327 1.22 -9.15 -7.22
N TYR A 328 0.93 -9.38 -5.95
CA TYR A 328 1.93 -9.46 -4.90
C TYR A 328 2.91 -10.62 -5.15
N THR A 329 2.45 -11.72 -5.76
CA THR A 329 3.26 -12.92 -5.97
C THR A 329 4.08 -12.92 -7.26
N GLU A 330 3.74 -12.08 -8.25
CA GLU A 330 4.47 -11.97 -9.52
C GLU A 330 5.40 -10.74 -9.62
N ARG A 331 5.21 -9.71 -8.78
CA ARG A 331 6.05 -8.51 -8.85
C ARG A 331 7.48 -8.79 -8.37
N PRO A 332 8.51 -8.18 -9.00
CA PRO A 332 9.88 -8.21 -8.49
C PRO A 332 9.99 -7.65 -7.06
N LYS A 333 9.14 -6.68 -6.73
CA LYS A 333 9.05 -6.03 -5.42
C LYS A 333 7.62 -6.12 -4.88
N PRO A 334 7.32 -7.09 -4.01
CA PRO A 334 5.96 -7.28 -3.48
C PRO A 334 5.42 -6.09 -2.68
N HIS A 335 6.29 -5.21 -2.18
CA HIS A 335 5.93 -4.01 -1.41
C HIS A 335 5.33 -2.88 -2.27
N ASP A 336 5.55 -2.92 -3.58
CA ASP A 336 5.17 -1.84 -4.50
C ASP A 336 3.67 -1.95 -4.80
N ALA A 337 2.85 -1.38 -3.92
CA ALA A 337 1.39 -1.42 -4.01
C ALA A 337 0.86 -0.72 -5.27
N PHE A 338 -0.25 -1.22 -5.81
CA PHE A 338 -0.94 -0.60 -6.96
C PHE A 338 -1.42 0.84 -6.67
N SER A 339 -1.64 1.17 -5.41
CA SER A 339 -2.31 2.41 -4.98
C SER A 339 -1.68 3.03 -3.72
N SER A 340 -1.91 4.34 -3.55
CA SER A 340 -1.51 5.13 -2.39
C SER A 340 -2.72 5.72 -1.65
N LEU A 341 -2.62 5.90 -0.33
CA LEU A 341 -3.67 6.56 0.46
C LEU A 341 -3.83 8.05 0.09
N SER A 342 -2.76 8.67 -0.41
CA SER A 342 -2.76 10.08 -0.84
C SER A 342 -3.37 10.27 -2.24
N ALA A 343 -3.34 9.25 -3.09
CA ALA A 343 -3.72 9.30 -4.49
C ALA A 343 -5.05 8.55 -4.74
N VAL A 344 -6.11 9.01 -4.06
CA VAL A 344 -7.43 8.36 -4.11
C VAL A 344 -7.97 8.30 -5.54
N GLY A 345 -8.45 7.14 -5.96
CA GLY A 345 -8.95 6.92 -7.33
C GLY A 345 -7.86 6.45 -8.30
N LEU A 346 -6.58 6.69 -8.00
CA LEU A 346 -5.47 6.28 -8.86
C LEU A 346 -4.96 4.89 -8.50
N MET A 347 -4.75 4.06 -9.51
CA MET A 347 -3.92 2.86 -9.39
C MET A 347 -3.08 2.68 -10.64
N MET A 348 -1.86 2.20 -10.47
CA MET A 348 -0.97 1.85 -11.57
C MET A 348 -0.52 0.42 -11.41
N GLY A 349 -0.15 -0.24 -12.50
CA GLY A 349 0.32 -1.61 -12.46
C GLY A 349 0.90 -2.05 -13.80
N VAL A 350 1.82 -3.01 -13.73
CA VAL A 350 2.37 -3.69 -14.90
C VAL A 350 1.53 -4.93 -15.18
N GLY A 351 1.26 -5.21 -16.46
CA GLY A 351 0.43 -6.33 -16.86
C GLY A 351 0.23 -6.43 -18.37
N ASN A 352 -0.79 -7.15 -18.82
CA ASN A 352 -1.09 -7.31 -20.24
C ASN A 352 -2.61 -7.43 -20.47
N VAL A 353 -3.04 -7.18 -21.71
CA VAL A 353 -4.41 -7.47 -22.15
C VAL A 353 -4.39 -8.76 -22.96
N GLY A 354 -5.21 -9.74 -22.58
CA GLY A 354 -5.26 -11.04 -23.26
C GLY A 354 -6.14 -12.04 -22.53
N ASP A 355 -5.82 -13.32 -22.73
CA ASP A 355 -6.56 -14.43 -22.10
C ASP A 355 -6.04 -14.76 -20.68
N HIS A 356 -4.78 -14.46 -20.39
CA HIS A 356 -4.15 -14.66 -19.09
C HIS A 356 -2.93 -13.75 -18.93
N LEU A 357 -2.46 -13.63 -17.68
CA LEU A 357 -1.27 -12.87 -17.32
C LEU A 357 -0.02 -13.50 -17.96
N THR A 358 0.75 -12.69 -18.70
CA THR A 358 2.04 -13.08 -19.29
C THR A 358 3.19 -12.88 -18.31
N SER A 359 4.44 -13.01 -18.77
CA SER A 359 5.60 -12.70 -17.93
C SER A 359 5.71 -11.18 -17.67
N TYR A 360 6.33 -10.80 -16.55
CA TYR A 360 6.47 -9.39 -16.16
C TYR A 360 7.24 -8.55 -17.19
N SER A 361 8.28 -9.11 -17.81
CA SER A 361 9.07 -8.42 -18.84
C SER A 361 8.28 -8.16 -20.13
N ASP A 362 7.23 -8.95 -20.39
CA ASP A 362 6.35 -8.75 -21.55
C ASP A 362 5.19 -7.78 -21.23
N GLY A 363 5.11 -7.32 -19.98
CA GLY A 363 4.03 -6.48 -19.50
C GLY A 363 4.19 -5.01 -19.91
N ASP A 364 3.06 -4.36 -20.13
CA ASP A 364 2.92 -2.93 -20.30
C ASP A 364 2.43 -2.28 -19.00
N THR A 365 2.61 -0.96 -18.88
CA THR A 365 2.21 -0.21 -17.70
C THR A 365 0.85 0.46 -17.91
N PHE A 366 -0.09 0.18 -17.02
CA PHE A 366 -1.47 0.66 -17.04
C PHE A 366 -1.76 1.60 -15.88
N LEU A 367 -2.69 2.53 -16.09
CA LEU A 367 -3.16 3.49 -15.09
C LEU A 367 -4.69 3.57 -15.13
N THR A 368 -5.30 3.55 -13.96
CA THR A 368 -6.70 3.94 -13.76
C THR A 368 -6.77 5.23 -12.95
N ARG A 369 -7.80 6.03 -13.20
CA ARG A 369 -8.09 7.29 -12.48
C ARG A 369 -9.47 7.30 -11.81
N ASP A 370 -10.22 6.22 -11.99
CA ASP A 370 -11.58 6.01 -11.50
C ASP A 370 -11.67 4.69 -10.74
N ALA A 371 -10.61 4.42 -9.98
CA ALA A 371 -10.47 3.32 -9.06
C ALA A 371 -10.42 1.92 -9.69
N GLY A 372 -10.31 1.81 -11.02
CA GLY A 372 -10.21 0.55 -11.76
C GLY A 372 -11.45 0.23 -12.58
N LYS A 373 -12.40 1.18 -12.68
CA LYS A 373 -13.53 1.10 -13.62
C LYS A 373 -13.06 1.22 -15.07
N THR A 374 -12.12 2.12 -15.35
CA THR A 374 -11.46 2.23 -16.64
C THR A 374 -9.94 2.20 -16.47
N TRP A 375 -9.27 1.55 -17.41
CA TRP A 375 -7.82 1.44 -17.46
C TRP A 375 -7.32 1.97 -18.80
N VAL A 376 -6.19 2.67 -18.77
CA VAL A 376 -5.48 3.09 -19.97
C VAL A 376 -4.06 2.58 -19.91
N GLU A 377 -3.58 2.04 -21.03
CA GLU A 377 -2.15 1.79 -21.22
C GLU A 377 -1.45 3.15 -21.31
N VAL A 378 -0.57 3.45 -20.36
CA VAL A 378 0.18 4.71 -20.35
C VAL A 378 1.56 4.56 -20.97
N ARG A 379 2.09 3.33 -21.02
CA ARG A 379 3.42 3.06 -21.53
C ARG A 379 3.61 1.59 -21.87
N LYS A 380 4.30 1.34 -22.99
CA LYS A 380 4.82 0.02 -23.36
C LYS A 380 6.01 -0.38 -22.48
N GLY A 381 6.03 -1.63 -22.03
CA GLY A 381 7.05 -2.17 -21.13
C GLY A 381 6.78 -1.91 -19.65
N ALA A 382 7.46 -2.69 -18.80
CA ALA A 382 7.39 -2.59 -17.35
C ALA A 382 8.12 -1.36 -16.83
N HIS A 383 7.43 -0.55 -16.01
CA HIS A 383 8.00 0.66 -15.42
C HIS A 383 7.72 0.71 -13.92
N LEU A 384 8.70 1.19 -13.17
CA LEU A 384 8.53 1.61 -11.78
C LEU A 384 7.78 2.96 -11.77
N TYR A 385 6.92 3.17 -10.78
CA TYR A 385 6.14 4.39 -10.65
C TYR A 385 5.96 4.79 -9.18
N GLU A 386 5.68 6.08 -8.95
CA GLU A 386 5.31 6.60 -7.64
C GLU A 386 4.36 7.80 -7.78
N PHE A 387 3.48 7.97 -6.79
CA PHE A 387 2.54 9.08 -6.70
C PHE A 387 3.05 10.16 -5.74
N GLY A 388 3.15 11.40 -6.20
CA GLY A 388 3.39 12.57 -5.35
C GLY A 388 2.27 13.61 -5.47
N ASP A 389 2.30 14.59 -4.58
CA ASP A 389 1.31 15.67 -4.50
C ASP A 389 -0.14 15.15 -4.63
N GLN A 390 -0.49 14.17 -3.80
CA GLN A 390 -1.83 13.56 -3.75
C GLN A 390 -2.28 12.94 -5.09
N GLY A 391 -1.32 12.47 -5.89
CA GLY A 391 -1.57 11.88 -7.21
C GLY A 391 -1.65 12.91 -8.34
N ALA A 392 -1.41 14.20 -8.08
CA ALA A 392 -1.25 15.18 -9.15
C ALA A 392 0.03 14.90 -9.96
N ILE A 393 1.10 14.50 -9.26
CA ILE A 393 2.39 14.16 -9.85
C ILE A 393 2.54 12.64 -9.93
N LEU A 394 2.84 12.14 -11.12
CA LEU A 394 3.26 10.77 -11.32
C LEU A 394 4.66 10.79 -11.89
N ILE A 395 5.56 10.01 -11.32
CA ILE A 395 6.86 9.74 -11.93
C ILE A 395 6.92 8.29 -12.37
N MET A 396 7.62 8.06 -13.48
CA MET A 396 7.76 6.75 -14.08
C MET A 396 9.20 6.60 -14.58
N VAL A 397 9.80 5.47 -14.24
CA VAL A 397 11.15 5.09 -14.65
C VAL A 397 11.07 3.73 -15.29
N ASP A 398 11.71 3.60 -16.44
CA ASP A 398 11.85 2.31 -17.12
C ASP A 398 12.65 1.34 -16.22
N ASP A 399 12.15 0.12 -16.04
CA ASP A 399 12.74 -0.92 -15.19
C ASP A 399 13.99 -1.56 -15.85
N GLU A 400 14.17 -1.33 -17.15
CA GLU A 400 15.22 -1.94 -17.98
C GLU A 400 16.11 -0.91 -18.72
N GLY A 401 15.66 0.35 -18.84
CA GLY A 401 16.33 1.41 -19.62
C GLY A 401 16.44 2.78 -18.92
N PRO A 402 17.16 3.75 -19.53
CA PRO A 402 17.38 5.08 -18.92
C PRO A 402 16.24 6.08 -19.18
N THR A 403 15.13 5.66 -19.78
CA THR A 403 14.05 6.58 -20.16
C THR A 403 13.20 6.89 -18.94
N ASN A 404 13.08 8.17 -18.60
CA ASN A 404 12.28 8.59 -17.46
C ASN A 404 11.26 9.65 -17.86
N ARG A 405 10.09 9.57 -17.22
CA ARG A 405 8.94 10.41 -17.54
C ARG A 405 8.28 10.89 -16.27
N TYR A 406 7.61 12.02 -16.38
CA TYR A 406 6.73 12.52 -15.33
C TYR A 406 5.45 13.08 -15.92
N SER A 407 4.42 13.13 -15.09
CA SER A 407 3.14 13.76 -15.38
C SER A 407 2.78 14.70 -14.23
N LEU A 408 2.21 15.85 -14.56
CA LEU A 408 1.72 16.85 -13.60
C LEU A 408 0.19 16.96 -13.62
N ASN A 409 -0.49 15.98 -14.23
CA ASN A 409 -1.93 15.99 -14.39
C ASN A 409 -2.52 14.58 -14.27
N ALA A 410 -2.10 13.86 -13.24
CA ALA A 410 -2.58 12.51 -12.94
C ALA A 410 -2.39 11.53 -14.13
N GLY A 411 -1.27 11.63 -14.84
CA GLY A 411 -0.93 10.74 -15.97
C GLY A 411 -1.73 11.00 -17.25
N LYS A 412 -2.47 12.12 -17.39
CA LYS A 412 -3.20 12.42 -18.64
C LYS A 412 -2.26 12.77 -19.78
N THR A 413 -1.20 13.49 -19.49
CA THR A 413 -0.11 13.79 -20.43
C THR A 413 1.22 13.53 -19.74
N TRP A 414 2.20 13.05 -20.50
CA TRP A 414 3.53 12.67 -20.02
C TRP A 414 4.60 13.54 -20.66
N GLN A 415 5.60 13.93 -19.88
CA GLN A 415 6.78 14.66 -20.31
C GLN A 415 8.01 13.78 -20.09
N GLU A 416 8.90 13.73 -21.07
CA GLU A 416 10.19 13.05 -20.94
C GLU A 416 11.18 13.92 -20.17
N HIS A 417 11.94 13.32 -19.27
CA HIS A 417 13.02 14.00 -18.57
C HIS A 417 14.11 13.02 -18.15
N ASN A 418 15.36 13.37 -18.42
CA ASN A 418 16.49 12.58 -17.94
C ASN A 418 16.80 12.95 -16.48
N PHE A 419 16.30 12.12 -15.56
CA PHE A 419 16.55 12.26 -14.12
C PHE A 419 18.04 12.06 -13.77
N THR A 420 18.76 11.31 -14.61
CA THR A 420 20.22 11.11 -14.52
C THR A 420 20.96 11.81 -15.65
N GLN A 421 22.28 11.95 -15.52
CA GLN A 421 23.11 12.54 -16.58
C GLN A 421 23.44 11.45 -17.62
N PRO A 422 23.50 11.76 -18.93
CA PRO A 422 23.76 10.76 -19.96
C PRO A 422 25.08 9.99 -19.80
N THR A 423 26.08 10.63 -19.18
CA THR A 423 27.42 10.09 -18.93
C THR A 423 27.49 9.14 -17.74
N GLU A 424 26.47 9.12 -16.88
CA GLU A 424 26.40 8.32 -15.67
C GLU A 424 25.04 7.64 -15.60
N ARG A 425 24.89 6.54 -16.36
CA ARG A 425 23.66 5.76 -16.40
C ARG A 425 23.45 5.06 -15.06
N VAL A 426 22.26 5.23 -14.50
CA VAL A 426 21.84 4.63 -13.25
C VAL A 426 20.68 3.71 -13.55
N ARG A 427 20.78 2.46 -13.10
CA ARG A 427 19.64 1.55 -13.07
C ARG A 427 18.87 1.80 -11.79
N VAL A 428 17.65 2.30 -11.92
CA VAL A 428 16.78 2.57 -10.78
C VAL A 428 16.16 1.27 -10.30
N HIS A 429 16.24 1.04 -9.00
CA HIS A 429 15.64 -0.12 -8.35
C HIS A 429 14.36 0.27 -7.63
N ALA A 430 14.31 1.45 -7.00
CA ALA A 430 13.14 1.90 -6.26
C ALA A 430 12.94 3.41 -6.42
N ILE A 431 11.69 3.81 -6.26
CA ILE A 431 11.29 5.20 -6.14
C ILE A 431 10.70 5.36 -4.74
N ALA A 432 11.05 6.45 -4.06
CA ALA A 432 10.44 6.80 -2.79
C ALA A 432 10.00 8.26 -2.80
N THR A 433 8.96 8.56 -2.03
CA THR A 433 8.54 9.91 -1.70
C THR A 433 8.12 9.96 -0.23
N TYR A 434 7.87 11.16 0.28
CA TYR A 434 7.42 11.36 1.64
C TYR A 434 6.10 10.57 1.89
N PRO A 435 5.99 9.70 2.91
CA PRO A 435 4.89 8.73 3.03
C PRO A 435 3.47 9.29 3.08
N SER A 436 3.30 10.56 3.48
CA SER A 436 1.99 11.23 3.40
C SER A 436 1.52 11.45 1.94
N GLY A 437 2.43 11.31 0.98
CA GLY A 437 2.23 11.44 -0.45
C GLY A 437 1.84 12.85 -0.90
N ILE A 438 2.04 13.87 -0.05
CA ILE A 438 1.81 15.28 -0.37
C ILE A 438 3.05 15.96 -0.95
N SER A 439 4.21 15.29 -0.89
CA SER A 439 5.46 15.88 -1.38
C SER A 439 5.50 15.84 -2.90
N ASN A 440 6.15 16.85 -3.46
CA ASN A 440 6.50 16.96 -4.86
C ASN A 440 7.99 16.63 -5.13
N LYS A 441 8.63 16.04 -4.12
CA LYS A 441 10.01 15.57 -4.15
C LYS A 441 10.04 14.05 -4.16
N PHE A 442 11.01 13.51 -4.85
CA PHE A 442 11.19 12.07 -5.02
C PHE A 442 12.66 11.69 -4.91
N LEU A 443 12.87 10.45 -4.47
CA LEU A 443 14.19 9.83 -4.38
C LEU A 443 14.19 8.62 -5.30
N LEU A 444 15.10 8.61 -6.27
CA LEU A 444 15.38 7.43 -7.07
C LEU A 444 16.58 6.71 -6.46
N HIS A 445 16.34 5.51 -5.98
CA HIS A 445 17.39 4.61 -5.49
C HIS A 445 17.82 3.69 -6.61
N GLY A 446 19.13 3.68 -6.92
CA GLY A 446 19.67 2.88 -8.00
C GLY A 446 21.15 2.57 -7.84
N SER A 447 21.70 1.85 -8.81
CA SER A 447 23.14 1.59 -8.93
C SER A 447 23.68 2.03 -10.30
N TYR A 448 24.98 2.30 -10.38
CA TYR A 448 25.61 2.71 -11.64
C TYR A 448 25.72 1.53 -12.60
N GLU A 449 25.52 1.79 -13.89
CA GLU A 449 25.75 0.78 -14.92
C GLU A 449 27.24 0.39 -14.93
N GLY A 450 27.53 -0.88 -14.64
CA GLY A 450 28.89 -1.43 -14.58
C GLY A 450 29.54 -1.47 -13.20
N ASP A 451 28.99 -0.78 -12.19
CA ASP A 451 29.48 -0.82 -10.80
C ASP A 451 28.28 -1.06 -9.87
N ARG A 452 27.97 -2.34 -9.63
CA ARG A 452 26.81 -2.78 -8.85
C ARG A 452 27.05 -2.75 -7.34
N ASP A 453 28.30 -2.59 -6.90
CA ASP A 453 28.65 -2.58 -5.48
C ASP A 453 28.43 -1.19 -4.86
N LYS A 454 28.21 -0.17 -5.69
CA LYS A 454 27.93 1.21 -5.29
C LYS A 454 26.52 1.61 -5.66
N GLU A 455 25.90 2.37 -4.76
CA GLU A 455 24.55 2.86 -4.95
C GLU A 455 24.49 4.38 -4.95
N VAL A 456 23.39 4.89 -5.47
CA VAL A 456 23.13 6.31 -5.58
C VAL A 456 21.68 6.58 -5.23
N ILE A 457 21.48 7.68 -4.50
CA ILE A 457 20.18 8.32 -4.35
C ILE A 457 20.18 9.56 -5.23
N VAL A 458 19.26 9.60 -6.19
CA VAL A 458 18.99 10.78 -7.01
C VAL A 458 17.78 11.49 -6.45
N TYR A 459 18.00 12.65 -5.85
CA TYR A 459 16.95 13.55 -5.42
C TYR A 459 16.37 14.29 -6.62
N LEU A 460 15.05 14.39 -6.65
CA LEU A 460 14.29 15.12 -7.65
C LEU A 460 13.30 16.07 -6.98
N ASP A 461 13.33 17.35 -7.34
CA ASP A 461 12.33 18.33 -6.93
C ASP A 461 11.58 18.87 -8.16
N LEU A 462 10.29 18.55 -8.22
CA LEU A 462 9.39 18.98 -9.30
C LEU A 462 8.66 20.30 -8.98
N SER A 463 8.84 20.89 -7.79
CA SER A 463 8.26 22.19 -7.41
C SER A 463 8.40 23.25 -8.51
N PRO A 464 9.57 23.42 -9.17
CA PRO A 464 9.77 24.38 -10.25
C PRO A 464 8.81 24.25 -11.44
N LYS A 465 8.24 23.07 -11.66
CA LYS A 465 7.37 22.76 -12.79
C LYS A 465 5.89 22.84 -12.46
N LEU A 466 5.54 22.95 -11.18
CA LEU A 466 4.15 23.04 -10.78
C LEU A 466 3.56 24.40 -11.17
N PRO A 467 2.32 24.43 -11.68
CA PRO A 467 1.63 25.69 -11.94
C PRO A 467 1.45 26.46 -10.63
N ASN A 468 1.58 27.79 -10.66
CA ASN A 468 1.44 28.64 -9.46
C ASN A 468 0.04 28.55 -8.82
N LYS A 469 -0.95 28.04 -9.55
CA LYS A 469 -2.30 27.74 -9.07
C LYS A 469 -2.54 26.25 -9.10
N LEU A 470 -3.05 25.69 -7.99
CA LEU A 470 -3.61 24.35 -7.95
C LEU A 470 -4.60 24.21 -9.12
N PRO A 471 -4.44 23.23 -10.02
CA PRO A 471 -5.47 22.92 -10.98
C PRO A 471 -6.75 22.60 -10.20
N THR A 472 -7.89 23.15 -10.61
CA THR A 472 -9.24 22.90 -10.07
C THR A 472 -9.68 21.41 -10.10
N PHE A 473 -8.77 20.49 -10.35
CA PHE A 473 -8.95 19.06 -10.59
C PHE A 473 -9.38 18.28 -9.34
N ILE A 474 -8.94 18.67 -8.13
CA ILE A 474 -9.35 17.99 -6.88
C ILE A 474 -10.89 18.03 -6.71
N SER A 475 -11.58 19.03 -7.27
CA SER A 475 -13.04 19.11 -7.25
C SER A 475 -13.77 18.15 -8.21
N ARG A 476 -13.12 17.65 -9.28
CA ARG A 476 -13.76 16.88 -10.36
C ARG A 476 -13.54 15.37 -10.29
N ILE A 477 -12.57 14.87 -9.53
CA ILE A 477 -12.36 13.41 -9.39
C ILE A 477 -13.56 12.77 -8.65
N PHE A 478 -14.18 13.50 -7.72
CA PHE A 478 -15.28 12.96 -6.90
C PHE A 478 -16.67 13.08 -7.54
N SER A 479 -16.84 13.78 -8.66
CA SER A 479 -18.15 13.89 -9.32
C SER A 479 -18.52 12.66 -10.17
N GLY A 480 -17.57 11.76 -10.44
CA GLY A 480 -17.75 10.58 -11.29
C GLY A 480 -17.65 9.23 -10.57
N ILE A 481 -17.33 9.22 -9.27
CA ILE A 481 -17.28 7.99 -8.47
C ILE A 481 -18.67 7.81 -7.85
N PRO A 482 -19.43 6.76 -8.18
CA PRO A 482 -20.63 6.44 -7.43
C PRO A 482 -20.19 6.11 -6.00
N ILE A 483 -20.43 7.03 -5.07
CA ILE A 483 -20.34 6.72 -3.65
C ILE A 483 -21.51 5.78 -3.39
N PRO A 484 -21.31 4.55 -2.88
CA PRO A 484 -22.40 3.75 -2.38
C PRO A 484 -23.01 4.50 -1.20
N THR A 485 -24.07 5.27 -1.45
CA THR A 485 -24.79 5.92 -0.37
C THR A 485 -25.41 4.81 0.47
N SER A 486 -25.13 4.82 1.78
CA SER A 486 -25.67 3.91 2.79
C SER A 486 -27.18 4.11 3.05
N ARG A 487 -27.94 4.42 2.01
CA ARG A 487 -29.40 4.42 1.97
C ARG A 487 -29.80 3.81 0.63
N SER A 488 -29.71 2.49 0.54
CA SER A 488 -30.61 1.75 -0.33
C SER A 488 -32.03 2.00 0.20
N GLY A 489 -32.71 2.99 -0.39
CA GLY A 489 -34.15 3.13 -0.27
C GLY A 489 -34.80 1.97 -1.00
N TYR A 490 -34.85 0.80 -0.37
CA TYR A 490 -35.74 -0.26 -0.79
C TYR A 490 -37.17 0.22 -0.53
N GLN A 491 -37.87 0.63 -1.59
CA GLN A 491 -39.33 0.54 -1.56
C GLN A 491 -39.67 -0.92 -1.83
N TYR A 492 -40.03 -1.63 -0.75
CA TYR A 492 -40.69 -2.91 -0.85
C TYR A 492 -42.02 -2.70 -1.59
N SER A 493 -42.15 -3.26 -2.80
CA SER A 493 -43.48 -3.48 -3.36
C SER A 493 -44.10 -4.69 -2.66
N PRO A 494 -45.38 -4.64 -2.25
CA PRO A 494 -46.01 -5.74 -1.55
C PRO A 494 -46.15 -6.96 -2.45
N LEU A 495 -45.81 -8.12 -1.88
CA LEU A 495 -45.86 -9.46 -2.46
C LEU A 495 -47.24 -9.75 -3.08
N SER A 496 -47.29 -10.12 -4.36
CA SER A 496 -48.42 -10.88 -4.91
C SER A 496 -48.09 -12.38 -4.83
N GLN A 497 -48.90 -13.12 -4.08
CA GLN A 497 -48.87 -14.58 -4.03
C GLN A 497 -49.61 -15.15 -5.24
N ASP A 498 -49.00 -16.12 -5.92
CA ASP A 498 -49.72 -17.03 -6.80
C ASP A 498 -49.91 -18.40 -6.12
N ASP A 499 -50.98 -19.10 -6.50
CA ASP A 499 -51.70 -20.18 -5.80
C ASP A 499 -50.91 -21.49 -5.52
N HIS A 500 -49.59 -21.52 -5.69
CA HIS A 500 -48.78 -22.72 -5.47
C HIS A 500 -47.57 -22.57 -4.53
N GLY A 501 -47.40 -21.43 -3.87
CA GLY A 501 -46.60 -21.36 -2.64
C GLY A 501 -45.09 -21.65 -2.77
N GLU A 502 -44.52 -21.63 -3.97
CA GLU A 502 -43.06 -21.72 -4.19
C GLU A 502 -42.50 -20.36 -4.64
N ASN A 503 -41.51 -19.85 -3.90
CA ASN A 503 -40.82 -18.59 -4.20
C ASN A 503 -39.74 -18.84 -5.28
N HIS A 504 -40.00 -18.41 -6.51
CA HIS A 504 -38.96 -18.33 -7.55
C HIS A 504 -38.48 -16.90 -7.73
N LEU A 505 -37.16 -16.71 -7.72
CA LEU A 505 -36.50 -15.45 -8.10
C LEU A 505 -36.40 -15.41 -9.63
N GLU A 506 -37.32 -14.72 -10.28
CA GLU A 506 -37.19 -14.28 -11.67
C GLU A 506 -36.75 -12.81 -11.66
N VAL A 507 -35.65 -12.47 -12.33
CA VAL A 507 -35.28 -11.07 -12.61
C VAL A 507 -35.07 -10.92 -14.10
N SER A 508 -36.08 -10.30 -14.72
CA SER A 508 -36.06 -9.79 -16.10
C SER A 508 -35.03 -8.68 -16.25
N LEU A 509 -34.28 -8.73 -17.35
CA LEU A 509 -33.63 -7.57 -17.94
C LEU A 509 -34.71 -6.59 -18.41
N ASP A 510 -34.53 -5.31 -18.15
CA ASP A 510 -34.95 -4.29 -19.11
C ASP A 510 -34.07 -3.05 -19.01
N ASP A 511 -33.82 -2.53 -20.20
CA ASP A 511 -32.96 -1.44 -20.65
C ASP A 511 -33.10 -0.13 -19.88
N TYR A 512 -32.09 0.75 -19.98
CA TYR A 512 -32.31 2.09 -20.55
C TYR A 512 -30.98 2.76 -20.96
N ASN A 513 -31.05 3.33 -22.18
CA ASN A 513 -30.10 4.14 -22.95
C ASN A 513 -29.09 5.03 -22.21
#